data_AF-A0A537FKX7-F1
#
_entry.id   AF-A0A537FKX7-F1
#
_cell.length_a   1.000
_cell.length_b   1.000
_cell.length_c   1.000
_cell.angle_alpha   90.00
_cell.angle_beta   90.00
_cell.angle_gamma   90.00
#
_symmetry.space_group_name_H-M   'P 1'
#
loop_
_entity.id
_entity.type
_entity.pdbx_description
1 polymer ?
#
loop_
_entity_poly.entity_id
_entity_poly.type
_entity_poly.pdbx_seq_one_letter_code
_entity_poly.pdbx_strand_id
1 'polypeptide(L)'
;MAPGTRLSIGRAIRGARAYLAVAGGIDVAPVLGSRSTFLPGRFGGLEGRALRRGDVLPLLEDAAALSQERFGALKNTDGPSVRWSAPPQTVPDREPVLMHAIEGQHFAGFDAASQRAFFDAVWYIAPESNRMGFRLAGPALARGDGGEILSGPTALGTVQVPASGAPIALMADHQTTGGYPRIAEIAYADVPRLAQLAPGATLHFAKCSLDTAVELRRDVKARVDAVLQSIAWEFGH
;
A
#
# COMPACT_ATOMS: atom_id res chain seq x y z
N MET A 1 -0.88 21.73 16.06
CA MET A 1 -2.29 21.94 16.50
C MET A 1 -2.24 22.41 17.95
N ALA A 2 -3.10 23.35 18.36
CA ALA A 2 -3.12 23.81 19.74
C ALA A 2 -3.70 22.73 20.69
N PRO A 3 -3.29 22.68 21.97
CA PRO A 3 -3.91 21.80 22.97
C PRO A 3 -5.43 21.97 23.01
N GLY A 4 -6.17 20.86 23.17
CA GLY A 4 -7.63 20.85 23.17
C GLY A 4 -8.29 20.89 21.78
N THR A 5 -7.53 21.03 20.69
CA THR A 5 -8.08 20.98 19.33
C THR A 5 -8.55 19.57 18.97
N ARG A 6 -9.73 19.47 18.36
CA ARG A 6 -10.28 18.20 17.84
C ARG A 6 -10.16 18.13 16.33
N LEU A 7 -9.44 17.12 15.83
CA LEU A 7 -9.45 16.73 14.41
C LEU A 7 -10.46 15.60 14.19
N SER A 8 -11.31 15.74 13.17
CA SER A 8 -12.19 14.67 12.73
C SER A 8 -11.97 14.42 11.24
N ILE A 9 -11.66 13.18 10.90
CA ILE A 9 -11.50 12.72 9.52
C ILE A 9 -12.69 11.82 9.21
N GLY A 10 -13.48 12.20 8.20
CA GLY A 10 -14.65 11.45 7.76
C GLY A 10 -14.30 10.29 6.82
N ARG A 11 -15.32 9.79 6.12
CA ARG A 11 -15.16 8.73 5.12
C ARG A 11 -14.25 9.21 3.97
N ALA A 12 -13.41 8.31 3.47
CA ALA A 12 -12.70 8.54 2.22
C ALA A 12 -13.70 8.77 1.05
N ILE A 13 -13.44 9.81 0.25
CA ILE A 13 -14.20 10.13 -0.96
C ILE A 13 -13.52 9.50 -2.19
N ARG A 14 -12.17 9.49 -2.20
CA ARG A 14 -11.33 8.82 -3.19
C ARG A 14 -10.25 8.02 -2.47
N GLY A 15 -9.90 6.86 -3.02
CA GLY A 15 -9.00 5.91 -2.37
C GLY A 15 -9.63 5.25 -1.14
N ALA A 16 -8.82 4.46 -0.43
CA ALA A 16 -9.27 3.63 0.69
C ALA A 16 -8.51 3.93 1.99
N ARG A 17 -7.33 4.55 1.91
CA ARG A 17 -6.40 4.69 3.04
C ARG A 17 -5.87 6.11 3.13
N ALA A 18 -5.88 6.65 4.35
CA ALA A 18 -5.25 7.92 4.69
C ALA A 18 -4.24 7.70 5.82
N TYR A 19 -3.28 8.60 5.93
CA TYR A 19 -2.24 8.57 6.95
C TYR A 19 -2.28 9.88 7.73
N LEU A 20 -2.22 9.79 9.06
CA LEU A 20 -2.05 10.91 9.95
C LEU A 20 -0.66 10.82 10.57
N ALA A 21 0.14 11.86 10.35
CA ALA A 21 1.45 12.01 10.98
C ALA A 21 1.43 13.20 11.94
N VAL A 22 2.22 13.11 12.99
CA VAL A 22 2.42 14.16 14.00
C VAL A 22 3.91 14.44 14.12
N ALA A 23 4.28 15.67 14.50
CA ALA A 23 5.67 16.01 14.77
C ALA A 23 6.21 15.12 15.90
N GLY A 24 7.49 14.74 15.83
CA GLY A 24 8.11 13.71 16.68
C GLY A 24 7.66 12.28 16.32
N GLY A 25 6.36 12.06 16.15
CA GLY A 25 5.78 10.75 15.89
C GLY A 25 5.16 10.14 17.14
N ILE A 26 4.66 8.92 16.99
CA ILE A 26 3.92 8.20 18.03
C ILE A 26 4.88 7.28 18.79
N ASP A 27 4.93 7.43 20.12
CA ASP A 27 5.87 6.71 20.98
C ASP A 27 5.32 5.36 21.48
N VAL A 28 5.19 4.43 20.55
CA VAL A 28 4.94 3.03 20.89
C VAL A 28 6.26 2.26 20.95
N ALA A 29 6.33 1.26 21.82
CA ALA A 29 7.53 0.43 21.96
C ALA A 29 7.89 -0.25 20.62
N PRO A 30 9.16 -0.20 20.18
CA PRO A 30 9.59 -0.93 19.01
C PRO A 30 9.59 -2.44 19.29
N VAL A 31 9.02 -3.21 18.38
CA VAL A 31 9.03 -4.68 18.38
C VAL A 31 9.77 -5.13 17.13
N LEU A 32 10.84 -5.92 17.30
CA LEU A 32 11.72 -6.34 16.20
C LEU A 32 12.28 -5.17 15.36
N GLY A 33 12.60 -4.05 16.01
CA GLY A 33 13.13 -2.85 15.34
C GLY A 33 12.09 -2.00 14.59
N SER A 34 10.79 -2.31 14.71
CA SER A 34 9.71 -1.57 14.04
C SER A 34 8.60 -1.17 15.01
N ARG A 35 7.85 -0.11 14.66
CA ARG A 35 6.65 0.35 15.38
C ARG A 35 5.34 -0.03 14.67
N SER A 36 5.43 -0.74 13.55
CA SER A 36 4.26 -1.20 12.78
C SER A 36 3.42 -2.20 13.58
N THR A 37 2.11 -2.17 13.38
CA THR A 37 1.17 -3.16 13.95
C THR A 37 0.99 -4.33 12.98
N PHE A 38 1.27 -5.54 13.44
CA PHE A 38 0.95 -6.77 12.70
C PHE A 38 -0.30 -7.41 13.31
N LEU A 39 -1.45 -7.17 12.68
CA LEU A 39 -2.76 -7.59 13.21
C LEU A 39 -2.92 -9.13 13.30
N PRO A 40 -2.48 -9.94 12.31
CA PRO A 40 -2.64 -11.39 12.41
C PRO A 40 -1.90 -11.99 13.62
N GLY A 41 -0.69 -11.50 13.91
CA GLY A 41 0.13 -11.95 15.04
C GLY A 41 -0.08 -11.15 16.34
N ARG A 42 -0.91 -10.11 16.32
CA ARG A 42 -1.25 -9.26 17.47
C ARG A 42 -0.03 -8.67 18.19
N PHE A 43 0.92 -8.10 17.46
CA PHE A 43 2.07 -7.41 18.08
C PHE A 43 2.44 -6.11 17.35
N GLY A 44 3.25 -5.29 18.04
CA GLY A 44 3.68 -3.98 17.56
C GLY A 44 2.57 -2.92 17.60
N GLY A 45 2.92 -1.65 17.38
CA GLY A 45 2.01 -0.52 17.56
C GLY A 45 1.45 -0.43 18.98
N LEU A 46 0.18 -0.03 19.11
CA LEU A 46 -0.52 -0.01 20.39
C LEU A 46 -1.13 -1.39 20.68
N GLU A 47 -0.48 -2.16 21.56
CA GLU A 47 -0.96 -3.47 22.03
C GLU A 47 -1.24 -4.50 20.92
N GLY A 48 -0.62 -4.36 19.73
CA GLY A 48 -0.81 -5.30 18.63
C GLY A 48 -2.19 -5.28 17.97
N ARG A 49 -2.96 -4.20 18.15
CA ARG A 49 -4.36 -4.12 17.69
C ARG A 49 -4.68 -2.82 16.98
N ALA A 50 -5.84 -2.80 16.32
CA ALA A 50 -6.44 -1.56 15.84
C ALA A 50 -6.82 -0.65 17.02
N LEU A 51 -6.77 0.66 16.77
CA LEU A 51 -7.18 1.67 17.74
C LEU A 51 -8.66 1.54 18.10
N ARG A 52 -8.98 1.90 19.33
CA ARG A 52 -10.32 1.87 19.92
C ARG A 52 -10.64 3.21 20.55
N ARG A 53 -11.93 3.46 20.75
CA ARG A 53 -12.39 4.64 21.48
C ARG A 53 -11.78 4.64 22.88
N GLY A 54 -11.16 5.76 23.25
CA GLY A 54 -10.54 5.95 24.56
C GLY A 54 -9.04 5.63 24.59
N ASP A 55 -8.46 5.08 23.51
CA ASP A 55 -7.01 4.92 23.42
C ASP A 55 -6.31 6.28 23.48
N VAL A 56 -5.19 6.30 24.19
CA VAL A 56 -4.28 7.45 24.27
C VAL A 56 -2.96 7.04 23.62
N LEU A 57 -2.55 7.79 22.60
CA LEU A 57 -1.29 7.56 21.91
C LEU A 57 -0.23 8.52 22.47
N PRO A 58 0.80 8.01 23.16
CA PRO A 58 1.91 8.85 23.57
C PRO A 58 2.67 9.37 22.35
N LEU A 59 3.27 10.54 22.49
CA LEU A 59 4.17 11.12 21.52
C LEU A 59 5.60 11.06 22.07
N LEU A 60 6.60 11.14 21.19
CA LEU A 60 7.99 11.24 21.65
C LEU A 60 8.20 12.50 22.50
N GLU A 61 9.15 12.45 23.43
CA GLU A 61 9.41 13.53 24.41
C GLU A 61 9.65 14.90 23.74
N ASP A 62 10.31 14.91 22.59
CA ASP A 62 10.64 16.10 21.82
C ASP A 62 9.52 16.56 20.87
N ALA A 63 8.39 15.82 20.78
CA ALA A 63 7.33 16.09 19.81
C ALA A 63 6.73 17.50 19.95
N ALA A 64 6.62 18.00 21.18
CA ALA A 64 6.11 19.35 21.44
C ALA A 64 7.09 20.42 20.95
N ALA A 65 8.38 20.28 21.26
CA ALA A 65 9.43 21.19 20.81
C ALA A 65 9.54 21.18 19.28
N LEU A 66 9.59 19.99 18.66
CA LEU A 66 9.59 19.81 17.21
C LEU A 66 8.35 20.41 16.55
N SER A 67 7.17 20.29 17.18
CA SER A 67 5.96 20.90 16.65
C SER A 67 6.03 22.42 16.67
N GLN A 68 6.61 23.02 17.72
CA GLN A 68 6.74 24.48 17.84
C GLN A 68 7.77 25.01 16.85
N GLU A 69 8.94 24.37 16.78
CA GLU A 69 10.00 24.70 15.83
C GLU A 69 9.48 24.64 14.38
N ARG A 70 8.88 23.52 13.99
CA ARG A 70 8.35 23.33 12.63
C ARG A 70 7.21 24.28 12.30
N PHE A 71 6.35 24.60 13.27
CA PHE A 71 5.27 25.56 13.07
C PHE A 71 5.81 26.99 12.92
N GLY A 72 6.84 27.36 13.70
CA GLY A 72 7.50 28.66 13.60
C GLY A 72 8.25 28.87 12.28
N ALA A 73 8.78 27.79 11.68
CA ALA A 73 9.46 27.83 10.38
C ALA A 73 8.52 27.97 9.17
N LEU A 74 7.20 27.86 9.35
CA LEU A 74 6.22 28.05 8.27
C LEU A 74 6.20 29.53 7.84
N LYS A 75 6.93 29.88 6.78
CA LYS A 75 7.00 31.25 6.24
C LYS A 75 5.62 31.73 5.77
N ASN A 76 5.26 32.98 6.09
CA ASN A 76 4.08 33.70 5.60
C ASN A 76 2.73 32.96 5.74
N THR A 77 2.20 32.93 6.95
CA THR A 77 0.75 32.75 7.13
C THR A 77 0.21 33.76 8.14
N ASP A 78 -0.11 34.98 7.70
CA ASP A 78 -1.01 35.91 8.40
C ASP A 78 -2.47 35.37 8.48
N GLY A 79 -2.63 34.04 8.44
CA GLY A 79 -3.90 33.33 8.49
C GLY A 79 -3.71 31.92 9.09
N PRO A 80 -4.78 31.31 9.64
CA PRO A 80 -4.70 30.08 10.42
C PRO A 80 -4.42 28.79 9.60
N SER A 81 -4.04 28.89 8.32
CA SER A 81 -3.92 27.73 7.43
C SER A 81 -2.77 27.87 6.42
N VAL A 82 -1.93 26.84 6.36
CA VAL A 82 -0.99 26.61 5.26
C VAL A 82 -1.78 26.14 4.03
N ARG A 83 -1.74 26.90 2.93
CA ARG A 83 -2.35 26.50 1.63
C ARG A 83 -1.35 25.74 0.76
N TRP A 84 -0.75 24.68 1.30
CA TRP A 84 0.16 23.83 0.55
C TRP A 84 -0.27 22.37 0.68
N SER A 85 -0.20 21.63 -0.43
CA SER A 85 -0.42 20.18 -0.46
C SER A 85 0.47 19.55 -1.52
N ALA A 86 1.08 18.42 -1.20
CA ALA A 86 1.70 17.57 -2.21
C ALA A 86 0.61 16.90 -3.10
N PRO A 87 0.85 16.73 -4.41
CA PRO A 87 -0.07 15.97 -5.25
C PRO A 87 -0.27 14.53 -4.72
N PRO A 88 -1.48 13.97 -4.78
CA PRO A 88 -1.75 12.63 -4.27
C PRO A 88 -1.16 11.56 -5.20
N GLN A 89 0.13 11.24 -5.02
CA GLN A 89 0.89 10.34 -5.89
C GLN A 89 0.35 8.90 -5.95
N THR A 90 -0.41 8.48 -4.93
CA THR A 90 -0.85 7.09 -4.77
C THR A 90 -2.35 6.90 -4.96
N VAL A 91 -3.14 7.97 -4.95
CA VAL A 91 -4.59 7.87 -5.15
C VAL A 91 -4.86 7.71 -6.64
N PRO A 92 -5.53 6.63 -7.07
CA PRO A 92 -5.87 6.46 -8.48
C PRO A 92 -6.74 7.60 -9.00
N ASP A 93 -6.42 8.05 -10.21
CA ASP A 93 -7.07 9.12 -10.95
C ASP A 93 -7.97 8.60 -12.10
N ARG A 94 -7.91 7.29 -12.36
CA ARG A 94 -8.66 6.60 -13.40
C ARG A 94 -9.11 5.23 -12.93
N GLU A 95 -10.09 4.69 -13.63
CA GLU A 95 -10.62 3.34 -13.40
C GLU A 95 -10.88 2.67 -14.77
N PRO A 96 -10.41 1.42 -15.03
CA PRO A 96 -9.64 0.56 -14.14
C PRO A 96 -8.21 1.08 -13.89
N VAL A 97 -7.70 0.80 -12.70
CA VAL A 97 -6.33 1.19 -12.32
C VAL A 97 -5.32 0.24 -12.95
N LEU A 98 -4.34 0.78 -13.67
CA LEU A 98 -3.30 -0.04 -14.31
C LEU A 98 -2.22 -0.45 -13.31
N MET A 99 -2.02 -1.76 -13.19
CA MET A 99 -0.98 -2.40 -12.38
C MET A 99 0.04 -3.08 -13.30
N HIS A 100 1.29 -2.63 -13.30
CA HIS A 100 2.35 -3.30 -14.02
C HIS A 100 2.72 -4.58 -13.30
N ALA A 101 2.85 -5.68 -14.05
CA ALA A 101 3.17 -6.97 -13.52
C ALA A 101 4.16 -7.72 -14.41
N ILE A 102 5.16 -8.32 -13.78
CA ILE A 102 6.10 -9.24 -14.41
C ILE A 102 5.47 -10.63 -14.36
N GLU A 103 5.68 -11.44 -15.40
CA GLU A 103 5.26 -12.85 -15.37
C GLU A 103 5.92 -13.57 -14.18
N GLY A 104 5.08 -14.26 -13.41
CA GLY A 104 5.50 -14.98 -12.22
C GLY A 104 6.15 -16.30 -12.60
N GLN A 105 6.83 -16.91 -11.63
CA GLN A 105 7.55 -18.17 -11.83
C GLN A 105 6.69 -19.30 -12.45
N HIS A 106 5.39 -19.32 -12.14
CA HIS A 106 4.49 -20.40 -12.59
C HIS A 106 3.62 -19.98 -13.78
N PHE A 107 3.87 -18.81 -14.39
CA PHE A 107 3.05 -18.28 -15.48
C PHE A 107 2.87 -19.27 -16.64
N ALA A 108 3.95 -19.91 -17.07
CA ALA A 108 3.94 -20.87 -18.17
C ALA A 108 3.11 -22.15 -17.88
N GLY A 109 2.83 -22.44 -16.60
CA GLY A 109 1.99 -23.57 -16.17
C GLY A 109 0.48 -23.28 -16.25
N PHE A 110 0.08 -22.02 -16.47
CA PHE A 110 -1.32 -21.68 -16.76
C PHE A 110 -1.66 -21.99 -18.21
N ASP A 111 -2.91 -22.36 -18.49
CA ASP A 111 -3.32 -22.56 -19.88
C ASP A 111 -3.26 -21.23 -20.67
N ALA A 112 -3.21 -21.32 -22.00
CA ALA A 112 -3.07 -20.14 -22.84
C ALA A 112 -4.25 -19.15 -22.69
N ALA A 113 -5.45 -19.64 -22.34
CA ALA A 113 -6.61 -18.79 -22.12
C ALA A 113 -6.47 -17.97 -20.82
N SER A 114 -5.95 -18.58 -19.76
CA SER A 114 -5.72 -17.99 -18.44
C SER A 114 -4.55 -17.00 -18.47
N GLN A 115 -3.48 -17.33 -19.20
CA GLN A 115 -2.37 -16.41 -19.44
C GLN A 115 -2.85 -15.11 -20.11
N ARG A 116 -3.70 -15.22 -21.15
CA ARG A 116 -4.32 -14.06 -21.80
C ARG A 116 -5.30 -13.34 -20.88
N ALA A 117 -6.21 -14.08 -20.24
CA ALA A 117 -7.22 -13.50 -19.35
C ALA A 117 -6.60 -12.71 -18.20
N PHE A 118 -5.44 -13.12 -17.68
CA PHE A 118 -4.73 -12.38 -16.64
C PHE A 118 -4.43 -10.93 -17.03
N PHE A 119 -3.92 -10.73 -18.24
CA PHE A 119 -3.54 -9.41 -18.75
C PHE A 119 -4.67 -8.70 -19.49
N ASP A 120 -5.61 -9.41 -20.12
CA ASP A 120 -6.65 -8.79 -20.94
C ASP A 120 -7.91 -8.40 -20.13
N ALA A 121 -8.18 -9.10 -19.03
CA ALA A 121 -9.39 -8.88 -18.24
C ALA A 121 -9.31 -7.65 -17.34
N VAL A 122 -10.49 -7.16 -16.94
CA VAL A 122 -10.64 -6.25 -15.82
C VAL A 122 -10.93 -7.07 -14.57
N TRP A 123 -10.20 -6.79 -13.49
CA TRP A 123 -10.30 -7.47 -12.21
C TRP A 123 -10.97 -6.56 -11.18
N TYR A 124 -11.80 -7.12 -10.32
CA TYR A 124 -12.50 -6.41 -9.25
C TYR A 124 -11.91 -6.76 -7.89
N ILE A 125 -11.71 -5.77 -7.02
CA ILE A 125 -11.34 -6.05 -5.62
C ILE A 125 -12.53 -6.66 -4.89
N ALA A 126 -12.38 -7.90 -4.43
CA ALA A 126 -13.43 -8.61 -3.72
C ALA A 126 -13.58 -8.10 -2.26
N PRO A 127 -14.78 -8.21 -1.65
CA PRO A 127 -15.06 -7.73 -0.28
C PRO A 127 -14.16 -8.32 0.81
N GLU A 128 -13.62 -9.52 0.61
CA GLU A 128 -12.81 -10.23 1.59
C GLU A 128 -11.33 -9.80 1.56
N SER A 129 -11.00 -8.78 0.77
CA SER A 129 -9.66 -8.19 0.64
C SER A 129 -9.25 -7.42 1.89
N ASN A 130 -8.02 -7.63 2.35
CA ASN A 130 -7.51 -6.99 3.56
C ASN A 130 -5.99 -6.73 3.48
N ARG A 131 -5.33 -6.47 4.62
CA ARG A 131 -3.89 -6.20 4.67
C ARG A 131 -3.00 -7.40 4.35
N MET A 132 -3.52 -8.63 4.39
CA MET A 132 -2.77 -9.83 3.99
C MET A 132 -2.75 -9.98 2.47
N GLY A 133 -3.88 -9.73 1.82
CA GLY A 133 -3.99 -9.90 0.37
C GLY A 133 -5.29 -9.35 -0.20
N PHE A 134 -5.22 -8.92 -1.45
CA PHE A 134 -6.36 -8.46 -2.22
C PHE A 134 -6.82 -9.59 -3.13
N ARG A 135 -8.05 -10.05 -2.90
CA ARG A 135 -8.67 -11.08 -3.72
C ARG A 135 -9.28 -10.42 -4.94
N LEU A 136 -8.98 -10.96 -6.11
CA LEU A 136 -9.37 -10.41 -7.40
C LEU A 136 -10.48 -11.28 -7.98
N ALA A 137 -11.67 -10.71 -8.15
CA ALA A 137 -12.77 -11.34 -8.84
C ALA A 137 -12.68 -11.05 -10.35
N GLY A 138 -12.92 -12.06 -11.16
CA GLY A 138 -12.77 -12.03 -12.61
C GLY A 138 -12.88 -13.44 -13.20
N PRO A 139 -12.40 -13.66 -14.44
CA PRO A 139 -12.34 -14.99 -15.03
C PRO A 139 -11.54 -15.95 -14.15
N ALA A 140 -12.04 -17.19 -13.98
CA ALA A 140 -11.29 -18.21 -13.26
C ALA A 140 -10.07 -18.64 -14.09
N LEU A 141 -8.89 -18.60 -13.47
CA LEU A 141 -7.65 -19.00 -14.10
C LEU A 141 -7.36 -20.47 -13.81
N ALA A 142 -7.05 -21.22 -14.86
CA ALA A 142 -6.76 -22.65 -14.79
C ALA A 142 -5.30 -22.94 -15.12
N ARG A 143 -4.76 -23.96 -14.45
CA ARG A 143 -3.45 -24.52 -14.79
C ARG A 143 -3.60 -25.60 -15.84
N GLY A 144 -2.69 -25.59 -16.80
CA GLY A 144 -2.56 -26.68 -17.78
C GLY A 144 -2.00 -27.95 -17.14
N ASP A 145 -1.23 -27.81 -16.06
CA ASP A 145 -0.65 -28.92 -15.29
C ASP A 145 -1.18 -28.97 -13.85
N GLY A 146 -1.78 -30.11 -13.46
CA GLY A 146 -2.31 -30.34 -12.10
C GLY A 146 -1.25 -30.63 -11.04
N GLY A 147 0.03 -30.31 -11.32
CA GLY A 147 1.15 -30.63 -10.45
C GLY A 147 1.11 -29.85 -9.14
N GLU A 148 1.47 -30.52 -8.05
CA GLU A 148 1.60 -29.91 -6.73
C GLU A 148 2.68 -28.81 -6.75
N ILE A 149 2.41 -27.67 -6.11
CA ILE A 149 3.39 -26.59 -5.96
C ILE A 149 4.01 -26.71 -4.57
N LEU A 150 5.32 -26.92 -4.55
CA LEU A 150 6.08 -26.88 -3.30
C LEU A 150 6.00 -25.48 -2.70
N SER A 151 5.77 -25.44 -1.38
CA SER A 151 5.76 -24.18 -0.63
C SER A 151 7.08 -23.44 -0.82
N GLY A 152 7.00 -22.21 -1.34
CA GLY A 152 8.16 -21.37 -1.61
C GLY A 152 8.00 -19.97 -1.00
N PRO A 153 9.06 -19.15 -1.03
CA PRO A 153 8.99 -17.78 -0.56
C PRO A 153 8.02 -16.96 -1.40
N THR A 154 7.38 -15.98 -0.76
CA THR A 154 6.49 -15.01 -1.40
C THR A 154 6.89 -13.59 -1.04
N ALA A 155 6.59 -12.63 -1.91
CA ALA A 155 6.92 -11.23 -1.70
C ALA A 155 5.66 -10.35 -1.75
N LEU A 156 5.81 -9.11 -1.27
CA LEU A 156 4.79 -8.08 -1.43
C LEU A 156 4.55 -7.83 -2.92
N GLY A 157 3.30 -7.91 -3.35
CA GLY A 157 2.93 -7.78 -4.76
C GLY A 157 2.90 -9.11 -5.53
N THR A 158 3.33 -10.23 -4.94
CA THR A 158 3.14 -11.55 -5.55
C THR A 158 1.66 -11.83 -5.78
N VAL A 159 1.30 -12.31 -6.97
CA VAL A 159 -0.06 -12.70 -7.32
C VAL A 159 -0.15 -14.22 -7.36
N GLN A 160 -0.84 -14.77 -6.37
CA GLN A 160 -1.07 -16.21 -6.23
C GLN A 160 -2.43 -16.61 -6.81
N VAL A 161 -2.53 -17.81 -7.38
CA VAL A 161 -3.81 -18.35 -7.87
C VAL A 161 -4.11 -19.68 -7.14
N PRO A 162 -5.01 -19.69 -6.16
CA PRO A 162 -5.48 -20.93 -5.52
C PRO A 162 -6.27 -21.81 -6.49
N ALA A 163 -6.66 -23.01 -6.04
CA ALA A 163 -7.48 -23.94 -6.82
C ALA A 163 -8.85 -23.39 -7.26
N SER A 164 -9.35 -22.32 -6.61
CA SER A 164 -10.57 -21.62 -7.04
C SER A 164 -10.38 -20.83 -8.34
N GLY A 165 -9.15 -20.62 -8.80
CA GLY A 165 -8.82 -19.84 -9.98
C GLY A 165 -8.88 -18.31 -9.78
N ALA A 166 -9.29 -17.83 -8.61
CA ALA A 166 -9.39 -16.41 -8.29
C ALA A 166 -8.04 -15.86 -7.76
N PRO A 167 -7.38 -14.91 -8.45
CA PRO A 167 -6.07 -14.43 -8.03
C PRO A 167 -6.10 -13.68 -6.69
N ILE A 168 -4.98 -13.72 -5.96
CA ILE A 168 -4.76 -13.01 -4.71
C ILE A 168 -3.43 -12.24 -4.80
N ALA A 169 -3.49 -10.91 -4.82
CA ALA A 169 -2.31 -10.06 -4.73
C ALA A 169 -1.88 -9.89 -3.26
N LEU A 170 -0.69 -10.34 -2.90
CA LEU A 170 -0.18 -10.31 -1.53
C LEU A 170 0.16 -8.89 -1.09
N MET A 171 -0.26 -8.51 0.12
CA MET A 171 -0.16 -7.17 0.69
C MET A 171 0.68 -7.17 1.97
N ALA A 172 0.88 -6.02 2.62
CA ALA A 172 1.90 -5.82 3.66
C ALA A 172 1.94 -6.86 4.82
N ASP A 173 0.81 -7.50 5.16
CA ASP A 173 0.72 -8.50 6.23
C ASP A 173 0.69 -9.94 5.68
N HIS A 174 1.13 -10.17 4.44
CA HIS A 174 1.12 -11.48 3.77
C HIS A 174 1.99 -12.52 4.48
N GLN A 175 1.66 -13.80 4.29
CA GLN A 175 2.48 -14.92 4.72
C GLN A 175 3.86 -14.92 4.03
N THR A 176 4.91 -15.38 4.69
CA THR A 176 6.27 -15.40 4.12
C THR A 176 6.50 -16.54 3.11
N THR A 177 5.72 -17.62 3.24
CA THR A 177 5.76 -18.78 2.34
C THR A 177 4.36 -19.18 1.91
N GLY A 178 4.24 -19.76 0.71
CA GLY A 178 2.97 -20.28 0.23
C GLY A 178 3.13 -21.35 -0.85
N GLY A 179 2.17 -22.26 -0.90
CA GLY A 179 2.11 -23.38 -1.86
C GLY A 179 1.15 -23.14 -3.02
N TYR A 180 0.76 -21.89 -3.30
CA TYR A 180 -0.05 -21.56 -4.47
C TYR A 180 0.84 -21.13 -5.65
N PRO A 181 0.48 -21.49 -6.89
CA PRO A 181 1.18 -21.03 -8.08
C PRO A 181 1.14 -19.51 -8.15
N ARG A 182 2.29 -18.93 -8.53
CA ARG A 182 2.52 -17.49 -8.69
C ARG A 182 2.43 -17.15 -10.16
N ILE A 183 1.34 -16.50 -10.57
CA ILE A 183 1.11 -16.12 -11.97
C ILE A 183 1.84 -14.84 -12.34
N ALA A 184 2.02 -13.91 -11.39
CA ALA A 184 2.66 -12.63 -11.65
C ALA A 184 3.27 -12.01 -10.39
N GLU A 185 4.16 -11.04 -10.59
CA GLU A 185 4.72 -10.19 -9.56
C GLU A 185 4.40 -8.72 -9.90
N ILE A 186 3.61 -8.05 -9.07
CA ILE A 186 3.26 -6.64 -9.26
C ILE A 186 4.51 -5.78 -9.04
N ALA A 187 4.77 -4.84 -9.94
CA ALA A 187 5.85 -3.88 -9.78
C ALA A 187 5.68 -3.11 -8.47
N TYR A 188 6.73 -3.05 -7.64
CA TYR A 188 6.67 -2.43 -6.32
C TYR A 188 6.17 -0.97 -6.36
N ALA A 189 6.47 -0.24 -7.44
CA ALA A 189 6.01 1.12 -7.68
C ALA A 189 4.47 1.26 -7.69
N ASP A 190 3.75 0.17 -7.96
CA ASP A 190 2.30 0.17 -8.12
C ASP A 190 1.57 -0.29 -6.85
N VAL A 191 2.27 -0.95 -5.93
CA VAL A 191 1.70 -1.43 -4.66
C VAL A 191 1.04 -0.31 -3.84
N PRO A 192 1.58 0.92 -3.74
CA PRO A 192 0.89 2.02 -3.05
C PRO A 192 -0.45 2.40 -3.71
N ARG A 193 -0.56 2.28 -5.04
CA ARG A 193 -1.81 2.54 -5.78
C ARG A 193 -2.81 1.41 -5.59
N LEU A 194 -2.33 0.16 -5.62
CA LEU A 194 -3.14 -1.01 -5.25
C LEU A 194 -3.71 -0.87 -3.83
N ALA A 195 -2.89 -0.43 -2.87
CA ALA A 195 -3.32 -0.19 -1.51
C ALA A 195 -4.38 0.93 -1.38
N GLN A 196 -4.68 1.70 -2.42
CA GLN A 196 -5.78 2.66 -2.38
C GLN A 196 -7.11 2.10 -2.89
N LEU A 197 -7.14 0.87 -3.39
CA LEU A 197 -8.38 0.25 -3.87
C LEU A 197 -9.24 -0.27 -2.72
N ALA A 198 -10.54 -0.02 -2.82
CA ALA A 198 -11.59 -0.53 -1.94
C ALA A 198 -12.36 -1.67 -2.64
N PRO A 199 -13.11 -2.51 -1.91
CA PRO A 199 -14.01 -3.48 -2.53
C PRO A 199 -14.90 -2.87 -3.62
N GLY A 200 -15.00 -3.55 -4.76
CA GLY A 200 -15.71 -3.10 -5.96
C GLY A 200 -14.87 -2.27 -6.94
N ALA A 201 -13.74 -1.71 -6.52
CA ALA A 201 -12.83 -1.00 -7.43
C ALA A 201 -12.21 -1.96 -8.45
N THR A 202 -11.89 -1.43 -9.62
CA THR A 202 -11.34 -2.23 -10.73
C THR A 202 -9.89 -1.93 -11.07
N LEU A 203 -9.18 -2.97 -11.53
CA LEU A 203 -7.80 -2.89 -11.99
C LEU A 203 -7.59 -3.72 -13.25
N HIS A 204 -6.51 -3.43 -13.96
CA HIS A 204 -6.05 -4.16 -15.13
C HIS A 204 -4.53 -4.36 -15.05
N PHE A 205 -4.04 -5.53 -15.46
CA PHE A 205 -2.61 -5.83 -15.42
C PHE A 205 -1.94 -5.46 -16.75
N ALA A 206 -0.90 -4.63 -16.70
CA ALA A 206 -0.01 -4.41 -17.84
C ALA A 206 1.22 -5.30 -17.68
N LYS A 207 1.48 -6.17 -18.65
CA LYS A 207 2.73 -6.94 -18.68
C LYS A 207 3.92 -5.97 -18.77
N CYS A 208 4.92 -6.15 -17.92
CA CYS A 208 6.17 -5.38 -17.96
C CYS A 208 7.40 -6.26 -17.79
N SER A 209 8.57 -5.72 -18.15
CA SER A 209 9.86 -6.35 -17.87
C SER A 209 10.38 -5.95 -16.48
N LEU A 210 11.41 -6.66 -16.01
CA LEU A 210 12.13 -6.30 -14.79
C LEU A 210 12.73 -4.89 -14.89
N ASP A 211 13.30 -4.54 -16.05
CA ASP A 211 13.90 -3.22 -16.27
C ASP A 211 12.86 -2.11 -16.16
N THR A 212 11.69 -2.28 -16.78
CA THR A 212 10.57 -1.34 -16.64
C THR A 212 10.12 -1.22 -15.18
N ALA A 213 10.02 -2.33 -14.44
CA ALA A 213 9.65 -2.29 -13.03
C ALA A 213 10.68 -1.54 -12.16
N VAL A 214 11.97 -1.67 -12.47
CA VAL A 214 13.06 -0.94 -11.81
C VAL A 214 13.00 0.56 -12.13
N GLU A 215 12.74 0.93 -13.38
CA GLU A 215 12.56 2.32 -13.81
C GLU A 215 11.37 2.97 -13.10
N LEU A 216 10.21 2.31 -13.08
CA LEU A 216 9.03 2.80 -12.36
C LEU A 216 9.32 3.04 -10.87
N ARG A 217 10.13 2.17 -10.24
CA ARG A 217 10.54 2.34 -8.84
C ARG A 217 11.46 3.54 -8.66
N ARG A 218 12.40 3.78 -9.58
CA ARG A 218 13.27 4.97 -9.56
C ARG A 218 12.43 6.25 -9.71
N ASP A 219 11.45 6.25 -10.60
CA ASP A 219 10.58 7.42 -10.81
C ASP A 219 9.72 7.75 -9.60
N VAL A 220 9.18 6.74 -8.91
CA VAL A 220 8.45 6.95 -7.66
C VAL A 220 9.38 7.52 -6.60
N LYS A 221 10.60 6.99 -6.46
CA LYS A 221 11.59 7.53 -5.53
C LYS A 221 11.93 8.99 -5.85
N ALA A 222 12.22 9.31 -7.11
CA ALA A 222 12.53 10.68 -7.53
C ALA A 222 11.37 11.65 -7.24
N ARG A 223 10.12 11.23 -7.46
CA ARG A 223 8.94 12.03 -7.12
C ARG A 223 8.80 12.29 -5.62
N VAL A 224 9.04 11.28 -4.79
CA VAL A 224 9.02 11.44 -3.32
C VAL A 224 10.15 12.38 -2.88
N ASP A 225 11.37 12.18 -3.38
CA ASP A 225 12.51 13.04 -3.06
C ASP A 225 12.25 14.50 -3.47
N ALA A 226 11.63 14.74 -4.64
CA ALA A 226 11.23 16.08 -5.09
C ALA A 226 10.16 16.73 -4.19
N VAL A 227 9.17 15.95 -3.72
CA VAL A 227 8.18 16.44 -2.75
C VAL A 227 8.84 16.81 -1.43
N LEU A 228 9.77 15.99 -0.93
CA LEU A 228 10.52 16.29 0.29
C LEU A 228 11.38 17.54 0.13
N GLN A 229 12.03 17.73 -1.02
CA GLN A 229 12.77 18.96 -1.34
C GLN A 229 11.86 20.18 -1.41
N SER A 230 10.66 20.07 -2.00
CA SER A 230 9.69 21.17 -2.03
C SER A 230 9.21 21.54 -0.62
N ILE A 231 8.92 20.55 0.24
CA ILE A 231 8.58 20.80 1.66
C ILE A 231 9.74 21.51 2.36
N ALA A 232 10.97 21.04 2.16
CA ALA A 232 12.15 21.66 2.74
C ALA A 232 12.41 23.08 2.19
N TRP A 233 12.11 23.35 0.92
CA TRP A 233 12.23 24.70 0.35
C TRP A 233 11.19 25.67 0.95
N GLU A 234 9.93 25.23 1.04
CA GLU A 234 8.83 26.04 1.57
C GLU A 234 8.94 26.26 3.08
N PHE A 235 9.43 25.27 3.83
CA PHE A 235 9.35 25.23 5.29
C PHE A 235 10.69 25.00 6.01
N GLY A 236 11.79 24.85 5.27
CA GLY A 236 13.12 24.58 5.81
C GLY A 236 14.07 25.76 5.60
N HIS A 237 13.95 26.77 6.47
CA HIS A 237 15.03 27.67 6.86
C HIS A 237 14.78 28.13 8.29
#